data_AF-A0A3C1DM84-F1
#
_entry.id   AF-A0A3C1DM84-F1
#
_cell.length_a   1.000
_cell.length_b   1.000
_cell.length_c   1.000
_cell.angle_alpha   90.00
_cell.angle_beta   90.00
_cell.angle_gamma   90.00
#
_symmetry.space_group_name_H-M   'P 1'
#
loop_
_entity.id
_entity.type
_entity.pdbx_description
1 polymer ?
#
loop_
_entity_poly.entity_id
_entity_poly.type
_entity_poly.pdbx_seq_one_letter_code
_entity_poly.pdbx_strand_id
1 'polypeptide(L)' 'MGAGHLLGYARVSTAGQDATGQIDALNAAGCARVFVEHPSGP' A
#
# COMPACT_ATOMS: atom_id res chain seq x y z
N MET A 1 -14.51 -20.85 -5.20
CA MET A 1 -14.16 -19.61 -5.93
C MET A 1 -12.76 -19.23 -5.50
N GLY A 2 -11.79 -19.25 -6.40
CA GLY A 2 -10.40 -18.92 -6.04
C GLY A 2 -10.34 -17.48 -5.55
N ALA A 3 -10.00 -17.28 -4.29
CA ALA A 3 -9.78 -15.94 -3.75
C ALA A 3 -8.56 -15.38 -4.48
N GLY A 4 -8.79 -14.56 -5.50
CA GLY A 4 -7.73 -13.72 -6.06
C GLY A 4 -7.20 -12.89 -4.91
N HIS A 5 -5.97 -13.18 -4.46
CA HIS A 5 -5.33 -12.44 -3.38
C HIS A 5 -5.28 -10.97 -3.79
N LEU A 6 -6.13 -10.14 -3.17
CA LEU A 6 -6.17 -8.71 -3.45
C LEU A 6 -4.80 -8.12 -3.11
N LEU A 7 -4.17 -7.46 -4.07
CA LEU A 7 -2.90 -6.77 -3.85
C LEU A 7 -3.19 -5.29 -3.64
N GLY A 8 -2.69 -4.75 -2.54
CA GLY A 8 -2.76 -3.34 -2.22
C GLY A 8 -1.50 -2.62 -2.67
N TYR A 9 -1.65 -1.36 -3.09
CA TYR A 9 -0.54 -0.51 -3.47
C TYR A 9 -0.71 0.88 -2.86
N ALA A 10 0.22 1.27 -2.00
CA ALA A 10 0.32 2.59 -1.41
C ALA A 10 1.51 3.32 -2.05
N ARG A 11 1.34 4.60 -2.36
CA ARG A 11 2.40 5.45 -2.91
C ARG A 11 2.40 6.76 -2.17
N VAL A 12 3.57 7.18 -1.72
CA VAL A 12 3.79 8.52 -1.18
C VAL A 12 4.58 9.37 -2.17
N SER A 13 4.52 10.69 -2.05
CA SER A 13 5.16 11.62 -2.99
C SER A 13 6.51 12.14 -2.49
N THR A 14 6.84 11.94 -1.22
CA THR A 14 8.11 12.34 -0.60
C THR A 14 8.57 11.32 0.42
N ALA A 15 9.88 11.24 0.65
CA ALA A 15 10.45 10.23 1.53
C ALA A 15 10.04 10.36 3.01
N GLY A 16 9.58 11.55 3.43
CA GLY A 16 9.09 11.80 4.79
C GLY A 16 7.59 11.61 4.98
N GLN A 17 6.83 11.28 3.92
CA GLN A 17 5.40 11.06 4.04
C GLN A 17 5.10 9.69 4.64
N ASP A 18 4.14 9.68 5.58
CA ASP A 18 3.65 8.48 6.21
C ASP A 18 2.67 7.75 5.28
N ALA A 19 2.98 6.48 4.97
CA ALA A 19 2.13 5.60 4.17
C ALA A 19 1.12 4.81 5.03
N THR A 20 1.15 4.97 6.36
CA THR A 20 0.39 4.13 7.31
C THR A 20 -1.10 4.24 7.07
N GLY A 21 -1.63 5.44 6.78
CA GLY A 21 -3.04 5.62 6.46
C GLY A 21 -3.50 4.90 5.18
N GLN A 22 -2.65 4.84 4.15
CA GLN A 22 -2.96 4.08 2.93
C GLN A 22 -2.88 2.57 3.19
N ILE A 23 -1.88 2.11 3.96
CA ILE A 23 -1.72 0.71 4.33
C ILE A 23 -2.92 0.21 5.14
N ASP A 24 -3.39 0.99 6.11
CA ASP A 24 -4.57 0.65 6.91
C ASP A 24 -5.83 0.49 6.03
N ALA A 25 -6.08 1.44 5.13
CA ALA A 25 -7.20 1.36 4.20
C ALA A 25 -7.14 0.12 3.28
N LEU A 26 -5.94 -0.25 2.81
CA LEU A 26 -5.74 -1.45 1.98
C LEU A 26 -5.93 -2.75 2.76
N ASN A 27 -5.48 -2.79 4.02
CA ASN A 27 -5.75 -3.93 4.90
C ASN A 27 -7.24 -4.07 5.21
N ALA A 28 -7.93 -2.95 5.47
CA ALA A 28 -9.38 -2.92 5.69
C ALA A 28 -10.16 -3.39 4.45
N ALA A 29 -9.63 -3.14 3.24
CA ALA A 29 -10.19 -3.65 1.99
C ALA A 29 -9.97 -5.15 1.76
N GLY A 30 -9.20 -5.83 2.61
CA GLY A 30 -8.90 -7.25 2.50
C GLY A 30 -7.73 -7.57 1.55
N CYS A 31 -6.81 -6.63 1.33
CA CYS A 31 -5.60 -6.89 0.57
C CYS A 31 -4.70 -7.91 1.29
N ALA A 32 -4.40 -9.02 0.64
CA ALA A 32 -3.54 -10.09 1.15
C ALA A 32 -2.05 -9.70 1.19
N ARG A 33 -1.63 -8.73 0.37
CA ARG A 33 -0.28 -8.16 0.37
C ARG A 33 -0.34 -6.71 -0.05
N VAL A 34 0.38 -5.84 0.67
CA VAL A 34 0.48 -4.41 0.38
C VAL A 34 1.90 -4.06 -0.04
N PHE A 35 2.03 -3.34 -1.14
CA PHE A 35 3.28 -2.77 -1.62
C PHE A 35 3.29 -1.27 -1.35
N VAL A 36 4.41 -0.75 -0.86
CA VAL A 36 4.60 0.68 -0.62
C VAL A 36 5.67 1.17 -1.58
N GLU A 37 5.29 2.04 -2.50
CA GLU A 37 6.24 2.78 -3.31
C GLU A 37 6.58 4.09 -2.59
N HIS A 38 7.83 4.15 -2.13
CA HIS A 38 8.45 5.41 -1.80
C HIS A 38 9.08 5.97 -3.07
N PRO A 39 8.91 7.27 -3.36
CA PRO A 39 9.75 7.89 -4.35
C PRO A 39 11.17 7.76 -3.80
N SER A 40 12.02 7.07 -4.56
CA SER A 40 13.46 7.25 -4.43
C SER A 40 13.70 8.73 -4.76
N GLY A 41 13.62 9.58 -3.74
CA GLY A 41 14.07 10.96 -3.86
C GLY A 41 15.53 10.98 -4.31
N PRO A 42 16.02 12.15 -4.78
CA PRO A 42 17.42 12.28 -5.20
C PRO A 42 18.40 11.82 -4.11
#